data_AF-A0A1V5LPL7-F1
#
_entry.id   AF-A0A1V5LPL7-F1
#
_cell.length_a   1.000
_cell.length_b   1.000
_cell.length_c   1.000
_cell.angle_alpha   90.00
_cell.angle_beta   90.00
_cell.angle_gamma   90.00
#
_symmetry.space_group_name_H-M   'P 1'
#
loop_
_entity.id
_entity.type
_entity.pdbx_description
1 polymer ?
#
loop_
_entity_poly.entity_id
_entity_poly.type
_entity_poly.pdbx_seq_one_letter_code
_entity_poly.pdbx_strand_id
1 'polypeptide(L)' 'MKKIVVNVRWFDGYLEVFECTEVRFGCDLLWMRLANGANRHIPLREVRWFSTTPESHEEKPPSVTGD' A
#
# COMPACT_ATOMS: atom_id res chain seq x y z
N MET A 1 -12.27 4.39 8.79
CA MET A 1 -11.19 3.39 8.65
C MET A 1 -10.02 4.02 7.94
N LYS A 2 -8.78 3.69 8.33
CA LYS A 2 -7.56 4.16 7.63
C LYS A 2 -7.54 3.51 6.24
N LYS A 3 -7.49 4.32 5.18
CA LYS A 3 -7.39 3.86 3.80
C LYS A 3 -5.92 3.96 3.38
N ILE A 4 -5.36 2.86 2.88
CA ILE A 4 -4.00 2.77 2.39
C ILE A 4 -4.10 2.47 0.89
N VAL A 5 -3.56 3.34 0.06
CA VAL A 5 -3.42 3.10 -1.38
C VAL A 5 -2.08 2.41 -1.61
N VAL A 6 -2.08 1.29 -2.30
CA VAL A 6 -0.86 0.57 -2.67
C VAL A 6 -0.70 0.59 -4.17
N ASN A 7 0.42 1.13 -4.65
CA ASN A 7 0.80 1.08 -6.05
C ASN A 7 1.81 -0.04 -6.25
N VAL A 8 1.58 -0.93 -7.21
CA VAL A 8 2.49 -2.03 -7.55
C VAL A 8 2.90 -1.90 -9.00
N ARG A 9 4.19 -1.70 -9.24
CA ARG A 9 4.78 -1.70 -10.58
C ARG A 9 5.42 -3.04 -10.85
N TRP A 10 4.92 -3.74 -11.85
CA TRP A 10 5.44 -5.02 -12.32
C TRP A 10 6.66 -4.81 -13.25
N PHE A 11 7.47 -5.85 -13.46
CA PHE A 11 8.65 -5.77 -14.33
C PHE A 11 8.29 -5.56 -15.82
N ASP A 12 7.11 -5.99 -16.24
CA ASP A 12 6.59 -5.76 -17.60
C ASP A 12 6.09 -4.31 -17.83
N GLY A 13 6.12 -3.48 -16.79
CA GLY A 13 5.67 -2.10 -16.83
C GLY A 13 4.20 -1.88 -16.48
N TYR A 14 3.43 -2.93 -16.20
CA TYR A 14 2.06 -2.80 -15.72
C TYR A 14 2.04 -2.11 -14.34
N LEU A 15 1.05 -1.23 -14.13
CA LEU A 15 0.79 -0.57 -12.85
C LEU A 15 -0.58 -1.01 -12.35
N GLU A 16 -0.59 -1.64 -11.18
CA GLU A 16 -1.81 -2.05 -10.49
C GLU A 16 -1.96 -1.23 -9.20
N VAL A 17 -3.18 -0.79 -8.91
CA VAL A 17 -3.49 0.06 -7.76
C VAL A 17 -4.53 -0.61 -6.89
N PHE A 18 -4.25 -0.70 -5.59
CA PHE A 18 -5.12 -1.34 -4.62
C PHE A 18 -5.56 -0.37 -3.54
N GLU A 19 -6.83 -0.46 -3.16
CA GLU A 19 -7.36 0.19 -1.97
C GLU A 19 -7.41 -0.82 -0.82
N CYS A 20 -6.66 -0.53 0.25
CA CYS A 20 -6.43 -1.46 1.34
C CYS A 20 -6.82 -0.83 2.68
N THR A 21 -7.19 -1.68 3.63
CA THR A 21 -7.35 -1.30 5.05
C THR A 21 -6.14 -1.69 5.89
N GLU A 22 -5.35 -2.66 5.43
CA GLU A 22 -4.15 -3.14 6.10
C GLU A 22 -3.12 -3.62 5.07
N VAL A 23 -1.85 -3.33 5.33
CA VAL A 23 -0.72 -3.73 4.48
C VAL A 23 0.40 -4.24 5.40
N ARG A 24 0.98 -5.38 5.05
CA ARG A 24 2.15 -5.97 5.72
C ARG A 24 3.11 -6.47 4.65
N PHE A 25 4.40 -6.26 4.83
CA PHE A 25 5.39 -6.79 3.89
C PHE A 25 6.65 -7.23 4.61
N GLY A 26 7.27 -8.27 4.07
CA GLY A 26 8.60 -8.76 4.45
C GLY A 26 9.55 -8.68 3.26
N CYS A 27 10.59 -9.51 3.25
CA CYS A 27 11.55 -9.55 2.14
C CYS A 27 10.97 -10.14 0.83
N ASP A 28 10.01 -11.07 0.92
CA ASP A 28 9.54 -11.84 -0.25
C ASP A 28 8.05 -11.65 -0.58
N LEU A 29 7.25 -11.14 0.35
CA LEU A 29 5.79 -11.11 0.22
C LEU A 29 5.22 -9.76 0.64
N LEU A 30 4.32 -9.23 -0.19
CA LEU A 30 3.41 -8.15 0.12
C LEU A 30 2.01 -8.71 0.36
N TRP A 31 1.55 -8.59 1.60
CA TRP A 31 0.22 -8.99 2.04
C TRP A 31 -0.67 -7.76 2.19
N MET A 32 -1.90 -7.84 1.70
CA MET A 32 -2.87 -6.74 1.74
C MET A 32 -4.27 -7.24 2.11
N ARG A 33 -4.93 -6.50 3.00
CA ARG A 33 -6.37 -6.56 3.21
C ARG A 33 -7.03 -5.49 2.35
N LEU A 34 -7.78 -5.89 1.34
CA LEU A 34 -8.50 -4.97 0.44
C LEU A 34 -9.69 -4.32 1.14
N ALA A 35 -10.14 -3.17 0.62
CA ALA A 35 -11.29 -2.42 1.16
C ALA A 35 -12.60 -3.23 1.18
N ASN A 36 -12.74 -4.22 0.29
CA ASN A 36 -13.89 -5.14 0.27
C ASN A 36 -13.75 -6.32 1.25
N GLY A 37 -12.72 -6.34 2.09
CA GLY A 37 -12.44 -7.40 3.06
C GLY A 37 -11.66 -8.59 2.50
N ALA A 38 -11.46 -8.69 1.19
CA ALA A 38 -10.68 -9.76 0.57
C ALA A 38 -9.18 -9.63 0.86
N ASN A 39 -8.46 -10.74 0.71
CA ASN A 39 -7.00 -10.77 0.79
C ASN A 39 -6.37 -10.73 -0.59
N ARG A 40 -5.24 -10.04 -0.70
CA ARG A 40 -4.33 -10.12 -1.84
C ARG A 40 -2.92 -10.39 -1.35
N HIS A 41 -2.24 -11.28 -2.05
CA HIS A 41 -0.85 -11.66 -1.81
C HIS A 41 -0.07 -11.44 -3.10
N ILE A 42 1.04 -10.71 -3.01
CA ILE A 42 1.90 -10.42 -4.15
C ILE A 42 3.34 -10.86 -3.82
N PRO A 43 3.93 -11.78 -4.60
CA PRO A 43 5.34 -12.11 -4.49
C PRO A 43 6.20 -10.91 -4.89
N LEU A 44 7.03 -10.40 -3.97
CA LEU A 44 7.84 -9.21 -4.23
C LEU A 44 8.96 -9.46 -5.27
N ARG A 45 9.30 -10.72 -5.52
CA ARG A 45 10.28 -11.10 -6.56
C ARG A 45 9.79 -10.83 -7.99
N GLU A 46 8.49 -10.66 -8.18
CA GLU A 46 7.88 -10.34 -9.48
C GLU A 46 7.54 -8.85 -9.63
N VAL A 47 7.81 -8.07 -8.60
CA VAL A 47 7.49 -6.65 -8.52
C VAL A 47 8.77 -5.82 -8.72
N ARG A 48 8.70 -4.83 -9.61
CA ARG A 48 9.81 -3.89 -9.83
C ARG A 48 9.96 -2.94 -8.65
N TRP A 49 8.85 -2.37 -8.18
CA TRP A 49 8.74 -1.57 -6.97
C TRP A 49 7.27 -1.48 -6.53
N PHE A 50 7.06 -1.15 -5.25
CA PHE A 50 5.73 -0.77 -4.75
C PHE A 50 5.84 0.44 -3.82
N SER A 51 4.73 1.17 -3.64
CA SER A 51 4.62 2.25 -2.66
C SER A 51 3.29 2.19 -1.92
N THR A 52 3.24 2.78 -0.73
CA THR A 52 2.04 2.88 0.10
C THR A 52 1.74 4.33 0.42
N THR A 53 0.47 4.74 0.36
CA THR A 53 0.03 6.08 0.77
C THR A 53 -1.13 5.98 1.75
N PRO A 54 -1.02 6.54 2.98
CA PRO A 54 0.18 7.16 3.54
C PRO A 54 1.28 6.13 3.79
N GLU A 55 2.54 6.58 3.82
CA GLU A 55 3.66 5.72 4.19
C GLU A 55 3.60 5.31 5.67
N SER A 56 4.24 4.19 6.03
CA SER A 56 4.22 3.68 7.42
C SER A 56 4.78 4.65 8.44
N HIS A 57 5.68 5.55 8.02
CA HIS A 57 6.33 6.55 8.85
C HIS A 57 5.75 7.96 8.67
N GLU A 58 4.72 8.11 7.86
CA GLU A 58 4.09 9.41 7.62
C GLU A 58 3.25 9.80 8.83
N GLU A 59 3.75 10.74 9.62
CA GLU A 59 2.95 11.42 10.62
C GLU A 59 1.99 12.37 9.92
N LYS A 60 0.72 12.34 10.32
CA LYS A 60 -0.23 13.33 9.85
C LYS A 60 0.27 14.69 10.34
N PRO A 61 0.55 15.66 9.45
CA PRO A 61 0.93 16.99 9.91
C PRO A 61 -0.16 17.51 10.84
N PRO A 62 0.20 18.23 11.92
CA PRO A 62 -0.78 18.80 12.82
C PRO A 62 -1.76 19.60 11.96
N SER A 63 -3.06 19.32 12.12
CA SER A 63 -4.08 20.15 11.52
C SER A 63 -3.81 21.57 11.97
N VAL A 64 -3.53 22.47 11.03
CA VAL A 64 -3.46 23.89 11.32
C VAL A 64 -4.85 24.25 11.83
N THR A 65 -4.99 24.33 13.16
CA THR A 65 -6.15 24.92 13.80
C THR A 65 -6.08 26.38 13.39
N GLY A 66 -6.88 26.78 12.41
CA GLY A 66 -7.01 28.18 12.06
C GLY A 66 -7.51 28.91 13.31
N ASP A 67 -6.74 29.90 13.75
CA ASP A 67 -7.21 30.95 14.67
C ASP A 67 -8.32 31.79 14.00
#